data_AF-A0A1V3Y039-F1
#
_entry.id   AF-A0A1V3Y039-F1
#
_cell.length_a   1.000
_cell.length_b   1.000
_cell.length_c   1.000
_cell.angle_alpha   90.00
_cell.angle_beta   90.00
_cell.angle_gamma   90.00
#
_symmetry.space_group_name_H-M   'P 1'
#
loop_
_entity.id
_entity.type
_entity.pdbx_description
1 polymer ?
#
loop_
_entity_poly.entity_id
_entity_poly.type
_entity_poly.pdbx_seq_one_letter_code
_entity_poly.pdbx_strand_id
1 'polypeptide(L)'
;MYTCPLCGTPAPHDQWSTEDQSRYQQETVEFYAADAINDELKRALGRNYKPGKNTAPAPTPLHEPNDMLIIESPCHPWEPVKVPQQRADSGPLHCLVCGATYEA
;
A
#
# COMPACT_ATOMS: atom_id res chain seq x y z
N MET A 1 -10.14 11.77 -5.76
CA MET A 1 -9.85 12.21 -4.39
C MET A 1 -10.72 11.38 -3.47
N TYR A 2 -10.10 10.63 -2.57
CA TYR A 2 -10.80 9.77 -1.63
C TYR A 2 -10.84 10.42 -0.25
N THR A 3 -11.76 9.98 0.59
CA THR A 3 -11.98 10.51 1.95
C THR A 3 -11.63 9.47 3.00
N CYS A 4 -10.82 9.84 3.99
CA CYS A 4 -10.44 8.95 5.08
C CYS A 4 -11.68 8.41 5.79
N PRO A 5 -11.90 7.07 5.81
CA PRO A 5 -13.08 6.50 6.46
C PRO A 5 -13.17 6.74 7.96
N LEU A 6 -12.04 7.11 8.58
CA LEU A 6 -11.95 7.30 10.03
C LEU A 6 -12.20 8.75 10.47
N CYS A 7 -11.76 9.74 9.70
CA CYS A 7 -11.79 11.15 10.10
C CYS A 7 -12.43 12.11 9.08
N GLY A 8 -12.84 11.61 7.90
CA GLY A 8 -13.50 12.43 6.88
C GLY A 8 -12.57 13.39 6.12
N THR A 9 -11.27 13.42 6.43
CA THR A 9 -10.30 14.24 5.71
C THR A 9 -9.99 13.64 4.34
N PRO A 10 -10.09 14.43 3.25
CA PRO A 10 -9.75 13.95 1.93
C PRO A 10 -8.23 13.85 1.73
N ALA A 11 -7.78 12.83 1.02
CA ALA A 11 -6.36 12.62 0.71
C ALA A 11 -6.14 12.34 -0.78
N PRO A 12 -5.01 12.83 -1.35
CA PRO A 12 -4.52 12.40 -2.66
C PRO A 12 -4.33 10.87 -2.74
N HIS A 13 -4.37 10.31 -3.95
CA HIS A 13 -4.31 8.86 -4.17
C HIS A 13 -2.98 8.22 -3.74
N ASP A 14 -1.90 9.00 -3.67
CA ASP A 14 -0.55 8.58 -3.29
C ASP A 14 -0.27 8.66 -1.78
N GLN A 15 -1.26 9.05 -0.97
CA GLN A 15 -1.12 9.23 0.48
C GLN A 15 -1.87 8.19 1.33
N TRP A 16 -2.13 7.01 0.75
CA TRP A 16 -2.90 5.93 1.40
C TRP A 16 -2.05 4.75 1.89
N SER A 17 -0.75 4.77 1.63
CA SER A 17 0.18 3.74 2.14
C SER A 17 0.49 3.99 3.61
N THR A 18 0.54 2.93 4.40
CA THR A 18 1.16 2.99 5.73
C THR A 18 2.68 3.18 5.61
N GLU A 19 3.34 3.57 6.70
CA GLU A 19 4.81 3.66 6.75
C GLU A 19 5.46 2.31 6.46
N ASP A 20 4.88 1.21 6.99
CA ASP A 20 5.37 -0.14 6.75
C ASP A 20 5.20 -0.58 5.29
N GLN A 21 4.08 -0.23 4.65
CA GLN A 21 3.88 -0.44 3.21
C GLN A 21 4.88 0.36 2.37
N SER A 22 5.13 1.61 2.74
CA SER A 22 6.08 2.47 2.05
C SER A 22 7.51 1.94 2.18
N ARG A 23 7.90 1.50 3.38
CA ARG A 23 9.21 0.88 3.64
C ARG A 23 9.37 -0.44 2.88
N TYR A 24 8.36 -1.31 2.90
CA TYR A 24 8.39 -2.56 2.15
C TYR A 24 8.54 -2.33 0.64
N GLN A 25 7.87 -1.32 0.08
CA GLN A 25 8.02 -0.92 -1.32
C GLN A 25 9.46 -0.46 -1.62
N GLN A 26 10.05 0.37 -0.75
CA GLN A 26 11.43 0.82 -0.89
C GLN A 26 12.43 -0.36 -0.84
N GLU A 27 12.33 -1.22 0.18
CA GLU A 27 13.19 -2.40 0.32
C GLU A 27 13.04 -3.36 -0.87
N THR A 28 11.82 -3.51 -1.41
CA THR A 28 11.58 -4.31 -2.62
C THR A 28 12.29 -3.73 -3.84
N VAL A 29 12.24 -2.41 -4.02
CA VAL A 29 12.97 -1.75 -5.11
C VAL A 29 14.47 -1.95 -4.95
N GLU A 30 15.01 -1.74 -3.75
CA GLU A 30 16.43 -1.95 -3.46
C GLU A 30 16.86 -3.40 -3.73
N PHE A 31 16.03 -4.36 -3.34
CA PHE A 31 16.28 -5.78 -3.57
C PHE A 31 16.36 -6.15 -5.05
N TYR A 32 15.67 -5.47 -5.96
CA TYR A 32 15.73 -5.79 -7.40
C TYR A 32 16.59 -4.82 -8.23
N ALA A 33 16.91 -3.65 -7.70
CA ALA A 33 17.54 -2.57 -8.46
C ALA A 33 18.88 -2.97 -9.08
N ALA A 34 19.74 -3.66 -8.31
CA ALA A 34 21.07 -4.05 -8.80
C ALA A 34 20.98 -4.99 -10.01
N ASP A 35 20.05 -5.94 -9.99
CA ASP A 35 19.88 -6.90 -11.09
C ASP A 35 19.30 -6.22 -12.35
N ALA A 36 18.33 -5.32 -12.18
CA ALA A 36 17.80 -4.52 -13.29
C ALA A 36 18.90 -3.66 -13.95
N ILE A 37 19.72 -2.98 -13.14
CA ILE A 37 20.84 -2.17 -13.63
C ILE A 37 21.88 -3.04 -14.34
N ASN A 38 22.24 -4.18 -13.76
CA ASN A 38 23.18 -5.13 -14.35
C ASN A 38 22.72 -5.61 -15.72
N ASP A 39 21.43 -5.90 -15.88
CA ASP A 39 20.85 -6.36 -17.15
C ASP A 39 20.91 -5.26 -18.23
N GLU A 40 20.57 -4.01 -17.89
CA GLU A 40 20.67 -2.90 -18.84
C GLU A 40 22.12 -2.59 -19.21
N LEU A 41 23.05 -2.61 -18.25
CA LEU A 41 24.48 -2.43 -18.53
C LEU A 41 25.04 -3.55 -19.40
N LYS A 42 24.61 -4.80 -19.18
CA LYS A 42 25.00 -5.93 -20.03
C LYS A 42 24.49 -5.78 -21.46
N ARG A 43 23.28 -5.25 -21.66
CA ARG A 43 22.74 -4.92 -23.00
C ARG A 43 23.55 -3.82 -23.69
N ALA A 44 23.91 -2.77 -22.96
CA ALA A 44 24.63 -1.62 -23.51
C ALA A 44 26.13 -1.89 -23.77
N LEU A 45 26.80 -2.57 -22.85
CA LEU A 45 28.26 -2.78 -22.87
C LEU A 45 28.66 -4.15 -23.44
N GLY A 46 27.68 -5.01 -23.70
CA GLY A 46 27.89 -6.32 -24.30
C GLY A 46 28.55 -7.34 -23.38
N ARG A 47 29.09 -8.40 -23.98
CA ARG A 47 29.51 -9.63 -23.28
C ARG A 47 30.71 -9.47 -22.33
N ASN A 48 31.45 -8.36 -22.42
CA ASN A 48 32.61 -8.10 -21.58
C ASN A 48 32.24 -7.44 -20.23
N TYR A 49 31.00 -6.99 -20.07
CA TYR A 49 30.51 -6.47 -18.81
C TYR A 49 30.37 -7.60 -17.78
N LYS A 50 30.92 -7.36 -16.59
CA LYS A 50 30.84 -8.28 -15.45
C LYS A 50 29.93 -7.65 -14.38
N PRO A 51 28.69 -8.12 -14.23
CA PRO A 51 27.78 -7.56 -13.24
C PRO A 51 28.30 -7.80 -11.83
N GLY A 52 28.04 -6.83 -10.95
CA GLY A 52 28.22 -7.00 -9.51
C GLY A 52 27.15 -7.95 -8.94
N LYS A 53 27.44 -8.61 -7.82
CA LYS A 53 26.41 -9.39 -7.12
C LYS A 53 25.54 -8.46 -6.28
N ASN A 54 24.22 -8.61 -6.42
CA ASN A 54 23.28 -8.01 -5.51
C ASN A 54 23.40 -8.64 -4.12
N THR A 55 23.56 -7.81 -3.09
CA THR A 55 23.67 -8.23 -1.68
C THR A 55 22.59 -7.61 -0.81
N ALA A 56 21.59 -6.96 -1.41
CA ALA A 56 20.45 -6.44 -0.67
C ALA A 56 19.69 -7.61 -0.01
N PRO A 57 19.28 -7.47 1.26
CA PRO A 57 18.47 -8.48 1.92
C PRO A 57 17.08 -8.53 1.25
N ALA A 58 16.51 -9.73 1.17
CA ALA A 58 15.13 -9.87 0.74
C ALA A 58 14.20 -9.17 1.74
N PRO A 59 13.23 -8.35 1.28
CA PRO A 59 12.31 -7.65 2.16
C PRO A 59 11.43 -8.66 2.92
N THR A 60 11.11 -8.35 4.18
CA THR A 60 10.20 -9.18 4.97
C THR A 60 8.77 -8.94 4.48
N PRO A 61 8.01 -9.98 4.07
CA PRO A 61 6.65 -9.80 3.61
C PRO A 61 5.76 -9.15 4.68
N LEU A 62 4.91 -8.20 4.27
CA LEU A 62 3.87 -7.68 5.13
C LEU A 62 2.78 -8.73 5.32
N HIS A 63 2.33 -8.89 6.56
CA HIS A 63 1.27 -9.79 6.95
C HIS A 63 0.10 -8.97 7.50
N GLU A 64 -1.07 -9.06 6.86
CA GLU A 64 -2.30 -8.46 7.38
C GLU A 64 -2.84 -9.34 8.51
N PRO A 65 -2.97 -8.84 9.74
CA PRO A 65 -3.70 -9.56 10.78
C PRO A 65 -5.18 -9.66 10.37
N ASN A 66 -5.83 -10.81 10.59
CA ASN A 66 -7.26 -10.98 10.30
C ASN A 66 -8.11 -10.33 11.40
N ASP A 67 -7.89 -9.05 11.70
CA ASP A 67 -8.51 -8.29 12.81
C ASP A 67 -9.37 -7.09 12.34
N MET A 68 -9.65 -7.01 11.04
CA MET A 68 -10.49 -5.97 10.44
C MET A 68 -11.76 -6.54 9.81
N LEU A 69 -12.85 -5.77 9.93
CA LEU A 69 -14.13 -6.02 9.29
C LEU A 69 -14.19 -5.32 7.93
N ILE A 70 -14.88 -5.94 6.97
CA ILE A 70 -15.22 -5.33 5.68
C ILE A 70 -16.61 -4.70 5.82
N ILE A 71 -16.70 -3.39 5.61
CA ILE A 71 -17.95 -2.64 5.80
C ILE A 71 -18.29 -1.86 4.51
N GLU A 72 -19.52 -2.03 4.04
CA GLU A 72 -20.04 -1.37 2.85
C GLU A 72 -20.72 -0.05 3.21
N SER A 73 -20.35 1.04 2.52
CA SER A 73 -21.06 2.31 2.69
C SER A 73 -22.42 2.28 1.96
N PRO A 74 -23.51 2.85 2.52
CA PRO A 74 -24.82 2.84 1.87
C PRO A 74 -24.87 3.57 0.52
N CYS A 75 -24.03 4.60 0.36
CA CYS A 75 -24.00 5.44 -0.84
C CYS A 75 -23.08 4.89 -1.94
N HIS A 76 -22.01 4.19 -1.58
CA HIS A 76 -21.05 3.60 -2.52
C HIS A 76 -20.65 2.19 -2.06
N PRO A 77 -21.58 1.20 -2.11
CA PRO A 77 -21.33 -0.15 -1.58
C PRO A 77 -20.31 -0.96 -2.41
N TRP A 78 -20.01 -0.55 -3.64
CA TRP A 78 -19.01 -1.20 -4.49
C TRP A 78 -17.56 -0.90 -4.10
N GLU A 79 -17.34 0.03 -3.16
CA GLU A 79 -16.03 0.36 -2.58
C GLU A 79 -16.09 0.14 -1.06
N PRO A 80 -16.11 -1.11 -0.57
CA PRO A 80 -16.11 -1.39 0.86
C PRO A 80 -14.77 -1.03 1.49
N VAL A 81 -14.80 -0.71 2.79
CA VAL A 81 -13.60 -0.36 3.55
C VAL A 81 -13.31 -1.41 4.62
N LYS A 82 -12.02 -1.73 4.80
CA LYS A 82 -11.56 -2.52 5.94
C LYS A 82 -11.35 -1.60 7.14
N VAL A 83 -11.99 -1.91 8.27
CA VAL A 83 -11.83 -1.15 9.51
C VAL A 83 -11.65 -2.09 10.71
N PRO A 84 -10.84 -1.71 11.72
CA PRO A 84 -10.75 -2.48 12.96
C PRO A 84 -12.11 -2.59 13.66
N GLN A 85 -12.40 -3.74 14.27
CA GLN A 85 -13.64 -3.98 15.03
C GLN A 85 -13.91 -2.85 16.03
N GLN A 86 -12.90 -2.47 16.84
CA GLN A 86 -13.08 -1.42 17.85
C GLN A 86 -13.45 -0.07 17.23
N ARG A 87 -12.98 0.21 16.01
CA ARG A 87 -13.33 1.45 15.31
C ARG A 87 -14.75 1.41 14.80
N ALA A 88 -15.19 0.29 14.22
CA ALA A 88 -16.58 0.09 13.79
C ALA A 88 -17.57 0.29 14.95
N ASP A 89 -17.21 -0.18 16.15
CA ASP A 89 -18.06 -0.08 17.35
C ASP A 89 -18.05 1.33 18.00
N SER A 90 -17.15 2.22 17.58
CA SER A 90 -16.88 3.50 18.28
C SER A 90 -17.63 4.73 17.72
N GLY A 91 -18.42 4.57 16.67
CA GLY A 91 -19.19 5.64 16.05
C GLY A 91 -18.96 5.74 14.54
N PRO A 92 -19.51 6.79 13.89
CA PRO A 92 -19.72 6.79 12.45
C PRO A 92 -18.41 6.69 11.67
N LEU A 93 -18.52 6.02 10.52
CA LEU A 93 -17.52 5.94 9.47
C LEU A 93 -17.84 6.95 8.36
N HIS A 94 -16.85 7.25 7.54
CA HIS A 94 -17.00 8.12 6.37
C HIS A 94 -16.84 7.32 5.07
N CYS A 95 -17.70 7.58 4.09
CA CYS A 95 -17.61 6.93 2.80
C CYS A 95 -16.29 7.30 2.10
N LEU A 96 -15.53 6.30 1.65
CA LEU A 96 -14.27 6.49 0.93
C LEU A 96 -14.42 7.39 -0.30
N VAL A 97 -15.56 7.31 -0.97
CA VAL A 97 -15.79 7.99 -2.26
C VAL A 97 -16.33 9.41 -2.08
N CYS A 98 -17.35 9.63 -1.23
CA CYS A 98 -18.00 10.93 -1.11
C CYS A 98 -17.88 11.60 0.27
N GLY A 99 -17.31 10.92 1.27
CA GLY A 99 -17.14 11.43 2.63
C GLY A 99 -18.39 11.45 3.52
N ALA A 100 -19.55 11.03 3.00
CA ALA A 100 -20.79 10.96 3.77
C ALA A 100 -20.64 10.02 4.98
N THR A 101 -21.19 10.40 6.12
CA THR A 101 -21.16 9.61 7.35
C THR A 101 -22.19 8.48 7.33
N TYR A 102 -21.82 7.32 7.87
CA TYR A 102 -22.72 6.17 8.06
C TYR A 102 -22.31 5.35 9.29
N GLU A 103 -23.25 4.59 9.84
CA GLU A 103 -22.97 3.61 10.90
C GLU A 103 -22.67 2.25 10.27
N ALA A 104 -21.75 1.52 10.92
CA ALA A 104 -21.31 0.18 10.53
C ALA A 104 -22.39 -0.89 10.72
#